data_AF-A0AAW0IKL9-F1
#
_entry.id   AF-A0AAW0IKL9-F1
#
_cell.length_a   1.000
_cell.length_b   1.000
_cell.length_c   1.000
_cell.angle_alpha   90.00
_cell.angle_beta   90.00
_cell.angle_gamma   90.00
#
_symmetry.space_group_name_H-M   'P 1'
#
loop_
_entity.id
_entity.type
_entity.pdbx_description
1 polymer ?
#
loop_
_entity_poly.entity_id
_entity_poly.type
_entity_poly.pdbx_seq_one_letter_code
_entity_poly.pdbx_strand_id
1 'polypeptide(L)'
;MVVATVITTLPFQQTTSPPGSVWSQSGNVTFYTVHNIKIDAGTSVIGSIDLFDYFYFIIFNAISFIASVIVNFLMISGILVKNKICMGLLKIALYTTLAFLVITYIIAIYMVTPFSLLELKYKEVFSIQIWVLGSLVVLVDAGGSVERVNNPSESAKTTQARKKWWKNLSKHLKYRGNWVEENRGYIMVVATVIITLTFQQATSPPGGVWSQSGNVTFYTSHNIKIDVGTSVIGSIDLLDYFYFIIFNVISFIASVIVSFLLISGFLVKNKISVGLRQ
;
A
#
# COMPACT_ATOMS: atom_id res chain seq x y z
N MET A 1 13.42 -5.35 -11.96
CA MET A 1 14.47 -5.15 -10.95
C MET A 1 14.13 -3.96 -10.07
N VAL A 2 14.09 -2.72 -10.60
CA VAL A 2 13.78 -1.48 -9.82
C VAL A 2 12.64 -1.63 -8.80
N VAL A 3 11.45 -2.07 -9.22
CA VAL A 3 10.30 -2.25 -8.31
C VAL A 3 10.56 -3.27 -7.21
N ALA A 4 11.11 -4.43 -7.56
CA ALA A 4 11.38 -5.48 -6.60
C ALA A 4 12.48 -5.07 -5.60
N THR A 5 13.50 -4.33 -6.05
CA THR A 5 14.54 -3.76 -5.18
C THR A 5 13.95 -2.75 -4.20
N VAL A 6 13.10 -1.83 -4.67
CA VAL A 6 12.46 -0.84 -3.79
C VAL A 6 11.55 -1.51 -2.76
N ILE A 7 10.76 -2.50 -3.17
CA ILE A 7 9.90 -3.26 -2.25
C ILE A 7 10.71 -4.14 -1.28
N THR A 8 11.97 -4.46 -1.57
CA THR A 8 12.88 -5.04 -0.57
C THR A 8 13.39 -4.00 0.42
N THR A 9 13.75 -2.81 -0.06
CA THR A 9 14.32 -1.77 0.81
C THR A 9 13.30 -1.18 1.79
N LEU A 10 12.02 -1.13 1.41
CA LEU A 10 10.96 -0.52 2.21
C LEU A 10 10.72 -1.27 3.54
N PRO A 11 10.41 -2.58 3.55
CA PRO A 11 10.26 -3.33 4.78
C PRO A 11 11.46 -3.21 5.72
N PHE A 12 12.68 -3.28 5.17
CA PHE A 12 13.91 -3.13 5.93
C PHE A 12 14.01 -1.77 6.61
N GLN A 13 13.70 -0.68 5.90
CA GLN A 13 13.63 0.66 6.49
C GLN A 13 12.60 0.73 7.62
N GLN A 14 11.44 0.09 7.46
CA GLN A 14 10.39 0.12 8.47
C GLN A 14 10.68 -0.77 9.69
N THR A 15 11.53 -1.79 9.54
CA THR A 15 12.01 -2.57 10.69
C THR A 15 13.04 -1.79 11.50
N THR A 16 13.88 -0.99 10.84
CA THR A 16 14.89 -0.14 11.51
C THR A 16 14.32 1.18 12.01
N SER A 17 13.16 1.59 11.50
CA SER A 17 12.40 2.76 11.93
C SER A 17 10.91 2.38 11.99
N PRO A 18 10.46 1.76 13.10
CA PRO A 18 9.09 1.27 13.23
C PRO A 18 8.05 2.41 13.15
N PRO A 19 6.79 2.09 12.80
CA PRO A 19 5.71 3.05 12.79
C PRO A 19 5.62 3.81 14.12
N GLY A 20 5.52 5.13 14.03
CA GLY A 20 5.50 6.03 15.19
C GLY A 20 6.83 6.17 15.92
N SER A 21 7.96 5.76 15.32
CA SER A 21 9.32 5.88 15.86
C SER A 21 9.60 5.00 17.10
N VAL A 22 10.76 5.21 17.71
CA VAL A 22 11.22 4.51 18.91
C VAL A 22 11.36 5.48 20.08
N TRP A 23 11.22 4.96 21.29
CA TRP A 23 11.45 5.70 22.52
C TRP A 23 12.92 6.16 22.61
N SER A 24 13.13 7.45 22.86
CA SER A 24 14.49 8.03 22.94
C SER A 24 15.17 7.80 24.29
N GLN A 25 14.39 7.57 25.35
CA GLN A 25 14.88 7.39 26.73
C GLN A 25 14.08 6.31 27.43
N SER A 26 14.75 5.54 28.30
CA SER A 26 14.09 4.59 29.18
C SER A 26 13.38 5.32 30.32
N GLY A 27 12.20 4.85 30.73
CA GLY A 27 11.46 5.45 31.82
C GLY A 27 10.09 4.84 32.02
N ASN A 28 9.32 5.44 32.93
CA ASN A 28 7.93 5.08 33.13
C ASN A 28 7.06 6.01 32.29
N VAL A 29 6.25 5.45 31.40
CA VAL A 29 5.30 6.19 30.58
C VAL A 29 3.87 5.86 31.01
N THR A 30 3.06 6.90 31.12
CA THR A 30 1.61 6.78 31.37
C THR A 30 0.85 6.77 30.07
N PHE A 31 0.11 5.68 29.81
CA PHE A 31 -0.86 5.59 28.73
C PHE A 31 -2.26 5.88 29.30
N TYR A 32 -3.15 6.47 28.50
CA TYR A 32 -4.55 6.66 28.93
C TYR A 32 -5.26 5.33 29.22
N THR A 33 -4.90 4.27 28.50
CA THR A 33 -5.49 2.92 28.63
C THR A 33 -4.76 2.02 29.63
N VAL A 34 -3.51 2.32 29.99
CA VAL A 34 -2.68 1.52 30.92
C VAL A 34 -1.84 2.43 31.82
N HIS A 35 -2.01 2.30 33.13
CA HIS A 35 -1.21 3.06 34.09
C HIS A 35 0.22 2.50 34.22
N ASN A 36 1.20 3.36 33.94
CA ASN A 36 2.64 3.17 34.17
C ASN A 36 3.24 1.88 33.60
N ILE A 37 3.70 1.95 32.34
CA ILE A 37 4.54 0.90 31.76
C ILE A 37 5.99 1.39 31.79
N LYS A 38 6.88 0.51 32.23
CA LYS A 38 8.32 0.73 32.11
C LYS A 38 8.75 0.41 30.69
N ILE A 39 9.42 1.35 30.04
CA ILE A 39 9.85 1.25 28.66
C ILE A 39 11.35 1.48 28.59
N ASP A 40 12.03 0.72 27.74
CA ASP A 40 13.44 0.91 27.44
C ASP A 40 13.63 1.71 26.15
N ALA A 41 14.67 2.55 26.10
CA ALA A 41 15.06 3.27 24.90
C ALA A 41 15.27 2.31 23.72
N GLY A 42 14.83 2.71 22.53
CA GLY A 42 14.85 1.88 21.33
C GLY A 42 13.63 0.97 21.16
N THR A 43 12.73 0.87 22.15
CA THR A 43 11.45 0.17 21.99
C THR A 43 10.55 0.95 21.03
N SER A 44 9.79 0.27 20.17
CA SER A 44 8.81 0.90 19.27
C SER A 44 7.71 1.62 20.08
N VAL A 45 7.41 2.87 19.74
CA VAL A 45 6.37 3.66 20.41
C VAL A 45 5.02 2.96 20.23
N ILE A 46 4.63 2.68 18.98
CA ILE A 46 3.34 2.03 18.73
C ILE A 46 3.32 0.59 19.21
N GLY A 47 4.45 -0.14 19.09
CA GLY A 47 4.55 -1.50 19.62
C GLY A 47 4.39 -1.59 21.14
N SER A 48 4.64 -0.49 21.88
CA SER A 48 4.41 -0.43 23.33
C SER A 48 2.95 -0.13 23.72
N ILE A 49 2.13 0.33 22.76
CA ILE A 49 0.73 0.72 22.97
C ILE A 49 -0.20 -0.39 22.48
N ASP A 50 -0.02 -0.80 21.23
CA ASP A 50 -0.84 -1.80 20.56
C ASP A 50 0.05 -2.90 19.99
N LEU A 51 0.17 -3.97 20.77
CA LEU A 51 1.00 -5.11 20.41
C LEU A 51 0.39 -5.90 19.23
N PHE A 52 -0.94 -5.98 19.12
CA PHE A 52 -1.59 -6.84 18.14
C PHE A 52 -1.40 -6.31 16.72
N ASP A 53 -1.73 -5.04 16.48
CA ASP A 53 -1.60 -4.45 15.15
C ASP A 53 -0.14 -4.28 14.75
N TYR A 54 0.73 -3.95 15.71
CA TYR A 54 2.18 -3.92 15.46
C TYR A 54 2.74 -5.29 15.10
N PHE A 55 2.25 -6.36 15.73
CA PHE A 55 2.68 -7.72 15.41
C PHE A 55 2.24 -8.13 14.00
N TYR A 56 1.00 -7.85 13.61
CA TYR A 56 0.53 -8.08 12.23
C TYR A 56 1.33 -7.27 11.22
N PHE A 57 1.60 -5.99 11.52
CA PHE A 57 2.44 -5.13 10.70
C PHE A 57 3.81 -5.78 10.45
N ILE A 58 4.51 -6.22 11.49
CA ILE A 58 5.83 -6.87 11.35
C ILE A 58 5.75 -8.15 10.50
N ILE A 59 4.77 -9.03 10.77
CA ILE A 59 4.64 -10.30 10.04
C ILE A 59 4.43 -10.06 8.54
N PHE A 60 3.45 -9.24 8.18
CA PHE A 60 3.15 -8.98 6.76
C PHE A 60 4.30 -8.25 6.08
N ASN A 61 4.95 -7.33 6.78
CA ASN A 61 6.13 -6.65 6.29
C ASN A 61 7.30 -7.63 6.04
N ALA A 62 7.54 -8.58 6.95
CA ALA A 62 8.56 -9.62 6.79
C ALA A 62 8.26 -10.57 5.62
N ILE A 63 7.00 -10.98 5.43
CA ILE A 63 6.59 -11.81 4.29
C ILE A 63 6.85 -11.05 2.98
N SER A 64 6.49 -9.76 2.91
CA SER A 64 6.74 -8.93 1.74
C SER A 64 8.24 -8.77 1.45
N PHE A 65 9.06 -8.63 2.50
CA PHE A 65 10.51 -8.55 2.39
C PHE A 65 11.10 -9.84 1.80
N ILE A 66 10.80 -10.99 2.39
CA ILE A 66 11.33 -12.29 1.94
C ILE A 66 10.89 -12.57 0.51
N ALA A 67 9.61 -12.34 0.18
CA ALA A 67 9.09 -12.54 -1.17
C ALA A 67 9.80 -11.63 -2.19
N SER A 68 10.08 -10.37 -1.84
CA SER A 68 10.82 -9.44 -2.71
C SER A 68 12.29 -9.85 -2.92
N VAL A 69 12.96 -10.38 -1.88
CA VAL A 69 14.33 -10.92 -1.99
C VAL A 69 14.36 -12.11 -2.93
N ILE A 70 13.39 -13.03 -2.81
CA ILE A 70 13.24 -14.16 -3.74
C ILE A 70 13.08 -13.65 -5.17
N VAL A 71 12.24 -12.65 -5.41
CA VAL A 71 12.06 -12.04 -6.74
C VAL A 71 13.37 -11.43 -7.26
N ASN A 72 14.12 -10.70 -6.43
CA ASN A 72 15.40 -10.10 -6.83
C ASN A 72 16.45 -11.15 -7.15
N PHE A 73 16.60 -12.16 -6.29
CA PHE A 73 17.52 -13.28 -6.50
C PHE A 73 17.21 -14.02 -7.81
N LEU A 74 15.93 -14.31 -8.07
CA LEU A 74 15.47 -14.96 -9.30
C LEU A 74 15.72 -14.08 -10.55
N MET A 75 15.59 -12.75 -10.42
CA MET A 75 15.90 -11.82 -11.52
C MET A 75 17.41 -11.76 -11.81
N ILE A 76 18.26 -11.69 -10.78
CA ILE A 76 19.72 -11.58 -10.91
C ILE A 76 20.34 -12.88 -11.42
N SER A 77 19.83 -14.03 -10.98
CA SER A 77 20.38 -15.34 -11.31
C SER A 77 20.31 -15.67 -12.81
N GLY A 78 19.54 -14.95 -13.63
CA GLY A 78 19.44 -15.16 -15.09
C GLY A 78 18.79 -16.48 -15.51
N ILE A 79 18.58 -17.40 -14.57
CA ILE A 79 18.01 -18.75 -14.72
C ILE A 79 16.56 -18.72 -15.27
N LEU A 80 15.88 -17.57 -15.28
CA LEU A 80 14.42 -17.48 -15.42
C LEU A 80 13.86 -16.84 -16.70
N VAL A 81 14.65 -16.41 -17.67
CA VAL A 81 14.08 -15.75 -18.86
C VAL A 81 13.62 -16.74 -19.95
N LYS A 82 14.05 -18.02 -19.87
CA LYS A 82 13.76 -19.02 -20.92
C LYS A 82 12.57 -19.95 -20.62
N ASN A 83 12.22 -20.20 -19.35
CA ASN A 83 11.18 -21.19 -18.99
C ASN A 83 9.84 -20.52 -18.58
N LYS A 84 8.72 -21.00 -19.14
CA LYS A 84 7.37 -20.48 -18.88
C LYS A 84 6.94 -20.59 -17.41
N ILE A 85 7.37 -21.64 -16.72
CA ILE A 85 7.05 -21.89 -15.30
C ILE A 85 7.67 -20.82 -14.40
N CYS A 86 8.94 -20.52 -14.64
CA CYS A 86 9.70 -19.47 -13.96
C CYS A 86 9.08 -18.09 -14.10
N MET A 87 8.63 -17.74 -15.30
CA MET A 87 7.91 -16.49 -15.54
C MET A 87 6.56 -16.44 -14.79
N GLY A 88 5.88 -17.59 -14.63
CA GLY A 88 4.68 -17.73 -13.81
C GLY A 88 4.95 -17.51 -12.32
N LEU A 89 5.95 -18.21 -11.78
CA LEU A 89 6.37 -18.08 -10.37
C LEU A 89 6.81 -16.65 -10.02
N LEU A 90 7.53 -15.97 -10.92
CA LEU A 90 7.96 -14.59 -10.72
C LEU A 90 6.76 -13.62 -10.59
N LYS A 91 5.70 -13.86 -11.37
CA LYS A 91 4.46 -13.08 -11.27
C LYS A 91 3.73 -13.35 -9.96
N ILE A 92 3.58 -14.62 -9.58
CA ILE A 92 2.93 -15.00 -8.33
C ILE A 92 3.66 -14.37 -7.14
N ALA A 93 4.99 -14.53 -7.06
CA ALA A 93 5.80 -13.97 -5.98
C ALA A 93 5.69 -12.43 -5.91
N LEU A 94 5.70 -11.75 -7.06
CA LEU A 94 5.49 -10.30 -7.13
C LEU A 94 4.08 -9.89 -6.67
N TYR A 95 3.04 -10.64 -7.06
CA TYR A 95 1.67 -10.34 -6.66
C TYR A 95 1.49 -10.50 -5.16
N THR A 96 2.03 -11.59 -4.61
CA THR A 96 2.09 -11.83 -3.17
C THR A 96 2.80 -10.67 -2.47
N THR A 97 3.94 -10.23 -2.99
CA THR A 97 4.71 -9.11 -2.43
C THR A 97 3.90 -7.80 -2.42
N LEU A 98 3.26 -7.44 -3.55
CA LEU A 98 2.45 -6.22 -3.66
C LEU A 98 1.19 -6.27 -2.78
N ALA A 99 0.55 -7.43 -2.66
CA ALA A 99 -0.64 -7.60 -1.81
C ALA A 99 -0.29 -7.40 -0.34
N PHE A 100 0.78 -8.03 0.14
CA PHE A 100 1.25 -7.81 1.51
C PHE A 100 1.71 -6.38 1.75
N LEU A 101 2.37 -5.73 0.77
CA LEU A 101 2.74 -4.31 0.89
C LEU A 101 1.50 -3.41 1.08
N VAL A 102 0.41 -3.66 0.33
CA VAL A 102 -0.84 -2.92 0.50
C VAL A 102 -1.46 -3.17 1.87
N ILE A 103 -1.49 -4.42 2.33
CA ILE A 103 -2.00 -4.77 3.68
C ILE A 103 -1.20 -4.04 4.76
N THR A 104 0.13 -4.12 4.70
CA THR A 104 1.02 -3.46 5.67
C THR A 104 0.84 -1.94 5.67
N TYR A 105 0.65 -1.32 4.49
CA TYR A 105 0.38 0.11 4.37
C TYR A 105 -0.93 0.51 5.06
N ILE A 106 -1.97 -0.31 4.95
CA ILE A 106 -3.26 -0.08 5.60
C ILE A 106 -3.11 -0.16 7.13
N ILE A 107 -2.42 -1.19 7.62
CA ILE A 107 -2.17 -1.37 9.05
C ILE A 107 -1.37 -0.18 9.60
N ALA A 108 -0.35 0.30 8.87
CA ALA A 108 0.41 1.49 9.26
C ALA A 108 -0.46 2.73 9.47
N ILE A 109 -1.38 3.02 8.55
CA ILE A 109 -2.31 4.14 8.68
C ILE A 109 -3.20 3.95 9.91
N TYR A 110 -3.72 2.75 10.13
CA TYR A 110 -4.59 2.45 11.27
C TYR A 110 -3.88 2.71 12.60
N MET A 111 -2.65 2.23 12.72
CA MET A 111 -1.82 2.34 13.92
C MET A 111 -1.50 3.78 14.33
N VAL A 112 -1.45 4.71 13.38
CA VAL A 112 -1.00 6.10 13.61
C VAL A 112 -2.17 7.09 13.67
N THR A 113 -3.30 6.76 13.06
CA THR A 113 -4.45 7.67 12.91
C THR A 113 -5.24 7.76 14.22
N PRO A 114 -5.59 8.96 14.71
CA PRO A 114 -6.36 9.11 15.95
C PRO A 114 -7.75 8.48 15.83
N PHE A 115 -8.21 7.87 16.92
CA PHE A 115 -9.45 7.08 16.99
C PHE A 115 -10.71 7.85 16.54
N SER A 116 -10.76 9.16 16.77
CA SER A 116 -11.87 10.04 16.38
C SER A 116 -12.12 10.07 14.86
N LEU A 117 -11.07 9.91 14.05
CA LEU A 117 -11.20 9.78 12.59
C LEU A 117 -11.66 8.39 12.16
N LEU A 118 -11.23 7.37 12.89
CA LEU A 118 -11.58 5.99 12.61
C LEU A 118 -13.08 5.76 12.81
N GLU A 119 -13.68 6.25 13.90
CA GLU A 119 -15.12 6.08 14.16
C GLU A 119 -16.03 6.72 13.10
N LEU A 120 -15.68 7.89 12.57
CA LEU A 120 -16.54 8.63 11.64
C LEU A 120 -16.60 8.04 10.22
N LYS A 121 -15.56 7.31 9.77
CA LYS A 121 -15.44 6.83 8.38
C LYS A 121 -14.90 5.41 8.21
N TYR A 122 -14.87 4.63 9.29
CA TYR A 122 -14.40 3.23 9.36
C TYR A 122 -14.89 2.35 8.18
N LYS A 123 -16.15 2.50 7.76
CA LYS A 123 -16.75 1.62 6.74
C LYS A 123 -16.38 1.93 5.29
N GLU A 124 -16.08 3.17 4.93
CA GLU A 124 -15.83 3.54 3.52
C GLU A 124 -14.40 3.21 3.08
N VAL A 125 -13.41 3.49 3.93
CA VAL A 125 -12.01 3.20 3.66
C VAL A 125 -11.77 1.68 3.55
N PHE A 126 -12.39 0.89 4.44
CA PHE A 126 -12.30 -0.57 4.46
C PHE A 126 -12.96 -1.21 3.22
N SER A 127 -14.09 -0.66 2.80
CA SER A 127 -14.79 -1.14 1.60
C SER A 127 -13.90 -0.95 0.36
N ILE A 128 -13.33 0.25 0.17
CA ILE A 128 -12.46 0.53 -0.98
C ILE A 128 -11.22 -0.39 -1.02
N GLN A 129 -10.62 -0.70 0.13
CA GLN A 129 -9.42 -1.55 0.21
C GLN A 129 -9.71 -3.02 -0.11
N ILE A 130 -10.81 -3.58 0.42
CA ILE A 130 -11.27 -4.93 0.08
C ILE A 130 -11.68 -5.00 -1.40
N TRP A 131 -12.34 -3.96 -1.92
CA TRP A 131 -12.70 -3.86 -3.34
C TRP A 131 -11.47 -3.77 -4.25
N VAL A 132 -10.42 -3.06 -3.84
CA VAL A 132 -9.16 -2.95 -4.60
C VAL A 132 -8.43 -4.30 -4.64
N LEU A 133 -8.26 -4.97 -3.49
CA LEU A 133 -7.69 -6.32 -3.39
C LEU A 133 -8.52 -7.34 -4.19
N GLY A 134 -9.84 -7.34 -4.02
CA GLY A 134 -10.76 -8.18 -4.78
C GLY A 134 -10.71 -7.90 -6.29
N SER A 135 -10.57 -6.63 -6.70
CA SER A 135 -10.43 -6.28 -8.12
C SER A 135 -9.11 -6.75 -8.71
N LEU A 136 -8.02 -6.77 -7.92
CA LEU A 136 -6.71 -7.25 -8.32
C LEU A 136 -6.71 -8.78 -8.49
N VAL A 137 -7.35 -9.51 -7.57
CA VAL A 137 -7.55 -10.97 -7.69
C VAL A 137 -8.40 -11.31 -8.92
N VAL A 138 -9.52 -10.61 -9.13
CA VAL A 138 -10.41 -10.83 -10.29
C VAL A 138 -9.75 -10.44 -11.61
N LEU A 139 -8.87 -9.42 -11.64
CA LEU A 139 -8.11 -9.08 -12.85
C LEU A 139 -7.07 -10.14 -13.22
N VAL A 140 -6.53 -10.85 -12.22
CA VAL A 140 -5.58 -11.96 -12.41
C VAL A 140 -6.30 -13.18 -12.97
N ASP A 141 -7.51 -13.48 -12.48
CA ASP A 141 -8.33 -14.60 -12.95
C ASP A 141 -8.97 -14.34 -14.32
N ALA A 142 -9.31 -13.10 -14.65
CA ALA A 142 -9.84 -12.74 -15.98
C ALA A 142 -8.80 -12.84 -17.12
N GLY A 143 -7.52 -13.10 -16.79
CA GLY A 143 -6.49 -13.51 -17.75
C GLY A 143 -6.52 -15.00 -18.09
N GLY A 144 -7.30 -15.80 -17.35
CA GLY A 144 -7.69 -17.17 -17.70
C GLY A 144 -9.14 -17.17 -18.18
N SER A 145 -9.41 -17.87 -19.28
CA SER A 145 -10.73 -17.98 -19.88
C SER A 145 -11.82 -18.36 -18.85
N VAL A 146 -12.70 -17.42 -18.50
CA VAL A 146 -13.91 -17.72 -17.71
C VAL A 146 -15.11 -17.72 -18.65
N GLU A 147 -15.56 -18.93 -18.96
CA GLU A 147 -16.82 -19.22 -19.62
C GLU A 147 -17.98 -18.99 -18.64
N ARG A 148 -19.01 -18.26 -19.11
CA ARG A 148 -20.09 -17.70 -18.29
C ARG A 148 -21.17 -18.73 -18.00
N VAL A 149 -21.61 -18.82 -16.74
CA VAL A 149 -22.99 -19.23 -16.40
C VAL A 149 -23.75 -17.97 -15.92
N ASN A 150 -24.92 -17.76 -16.51
CA ASN A 150 -25.70 -16.51 -16.44
C ASN A 150 -26.63 -16.47 -15.22
N ASN A 151 -26.80 -15.28 -14.63
CA ASN A 151 -28.11 -14.73 -14.24
C ASN A 151 -28.01 -13.19 -14.12
N PRO A 152 -28.87 -12.39 -14.79
CA PRO A 152 -28.76 -10.94 -14.79
C PRO A 152 -29.86 -10.25 -13.97
N SER A 153 -29.48 -9.50 -12.95
CA SER A 153 -30.16 -8.24 -12.61
C SER A 153 -29.22 -7.40 -11.72
N GLU A 154 -29.24 -6.09 -11.93
CA GLU A 154 -28.37 -5.06 -11.33
C GLU A 154 -26.87 -5.04 -11.70
N SER A 155 -26.16 -6.18 -11.71
CA SER A 155 -24.72 -6.26 -12.08
C SER A 155 -24.44 -5.87 -13.56
N ALA A 156 -25.45 -5.98 -14.43
CA ALA A 156 -25.29 -5.80 -15.88
C ALA A 156 -25.02 -4.35 -16.32
N LYS A 157 -25.64 -3.35 -15.65
CA LYS A 157 -25.52 -1.93 -16.03
C LYS A 157 -24.13 -1.36 -15.69
N THR A 158 -23.63 -1.65 -14.49
CA THR A 158 -22.29 -1.25 -14.01
C THR A 158 -21.19 -1.90 -14.85
N THR A 159 -21.39 -3.17 -15.24
CA THR A 159 -20.46 -3.91 -16.10
C THR A 159 -20.38 -3.32 -17.52
N GLN A 160 -21.50 -2.84 -18.06
CA GLN A 160 -21.54 -2.25 -19.42
C GLN A 160 -20.92 -0.85 -19.46
N ALA A 161 -21.18 -0.02 -18.44
CA ALA A 161 -20.55 1.30 -18.29
C ALA A 161 -19.02 1.19 -18.12
N ARG A 162 -18.57 0.26 -17.27
CA ARG A 162 -17.14 -0.09 -17.12
C ARG A 162 -16.56 -0.51 -18.47
N LYS A 163 -17.16 -1.46 -19.17
CA LYS A 163 -16.67 -1.90 -20.49
C LYS A 163 -16.57 -0.77 -21.53
N LYS A 164 -17.54 0.16 -21.56
CA LYS A 164 -17.52 1.31 -22.48
C LYS A 164 -16.39 2.29 -22.15
N TRP A 165 -16.22 2.61 -20.87
CA TRP A 165 -15.13 3.46 -20.39
C TRP A 165 -13.75 2.84 -20.70
N TRP A 166 -13.58 1.55 -20.42
CA TRP A 166 -12.35 0.81 -20.73
C TRP A 166 -12.03 0.78 -22.23
N LYS A 167 -13.04 0.62 -23.11
CA LYS A 167 -12.87 0.73 -24.57
C LYS A 167 -12.38 2.12 -25.00
N ASN A 168 -12.93 3.19 -24.43
CA ASN A 168 -12.49 4.55 -24.75
C ASN A 168 -11.08 4.86 -24.21
N LEU A 169 -10.75 4.40 -23.00
CA LEU A 169 -9.43 4.58 -22.42
C LEU A 169 -8.36 3.81 -23.21
N SER A 170 -8.62 2.55 -23.52
CA SER A 170 -7.71 1.72 -24.32
C SER A 170 -7.46 2.29 -25.72
N LYS A 171 -8.46 2.95 -26.34
CA LYS A 171 -8.28 3.66 -27.62
C LYS A 171 -7.28 4.81 -27.50
N HIS A 172 -7.37 5.61 -26.43
CA HIS A 172 -6.42 6.71 -26.16
C HIS A 172 -5.02 6.19 -25.79
N LEU A 173 -4.94 5.11 -25.02
CA LEU A 173 -3.66 4.46 -24.70
C LEU A 173 -3.00 3.83 -25.94
N LYS A 174 -3.78 3.27 -26.88
CA LYS A 174 -3.27 2.74 -28.16
C LYS A 174 -2.69 3.82 -29.06
N TYR A 175 -3.26 5.03 -29.05
CA TYR A 175 -2.72 6.17 -29.81
C TYR A 175 -1.31 6.58 -29.34
N ARG A 176 -0.99 6.34 -28.06
CA ARG A 176 0.35 6.54 -27.48
C ARG A 176 1.16 5.24 -27.33
N GLY A 177 0.88 4.23 -28.18
CA GLY A 177 1.30 2.84 -27.98
C GLY A 177 2.79 2.60 -27.75
N ASN A 178 3.68 3.43 -28.30
CA ASN A 178 5.12 3.27 -28.09
C ASN A 178 5.66 4.12 -26.91
N TRP A 179 4.98 5.19 -26.50
CA TRP A 179 5.46 6.12 -25.47
C TRP A 179 5.63 5.42 -24.11
N VAL A 180 4.71 4.51 -23.76
CA VAL A 180 4.78 3.76 -22.49
C VAL A 180 5.92 2.73 -22.52
N GLU A 181 6.19 2.12 -23.67
CA GLU A 181 7.29 1.17 -23.84
C GLU A 181 8.64 1.90 -23.77
N GLU A 182 8.77 3.02 -24.47
CA GLU A 182 9.95 3.90 -24.47
C GLU A 182 10.23 4.49 -23.08
N ASN A 183 9.18 4.90 -22.34
CA ASN A 183 9.32 5.50 -21.02
C ASN A 183 9.10 4.53 -19.85
N ARG A 184 9.04 3.23 -20.11
CA ARG A 184 8.74 2.20 -19.10
C ARG A 184 9.65 2.30 -17.89
N GLY A 185 10.94 2.55 -18.10
CA GLY A 185 11.93 2.73 -17.03
C GLY A 185 11.60 3.92 -16.14
N TYR A 186 11.35 5.10 -16.74
CA TYR A 186 11.02 6.33 -16.00
C TYR A 186 9.72 6.20 -15.21
N ILE A 187 8.66 5.67 -15.83
CA ILE A 187 7.36 5.50 -15.15
C ILE A 187 7.50 4.53 -13.97
N MET A 188 8.29 3.47 -14.14
CA MET A 188 8.57 2.52 -13.07
C MET A 188 9.29 3.18 -11.89
N VAL A 189 10.30 4.01 -12.15
CA VAL A 189 11.01 4.76 -11.10
C VAL A 189 10.07 5.72 -10.38
N VAL A 190 9.30 6.52 -11.11
CA VAL A 190 8.34 7.46 -10.51
C VAL A 190 7.31 6.74 -9.65
N ALA A 191 6.74 5.63 -10.14
CA ALA A 191 5.79 4.83 -9.36
C ALA A 191 6.43 4.29 -8.07
N THR A 192 7.67 3.79 -8.14
CA THR A 192 8.37 3.32 -6.94
C THR A 192 8.68 4.43 -5.95
N VAL A 193 9.07 5.62 -6.41
CA VAL A 193 9.29 6.78 -5.55
C VAL A 193 7.99 7.17 -4.84
N ILE A 194 6.86 7.21 -5.57
CA ILE A 194 5.57 7.53 -4.95
C ILE A 194 5.20 6.48 -3.90
N ILE A 195 5.33 5.17 -4.20
CA ILE A 195 5.11 4.09 -3.22
C ILE A 195 5.93 4.32 -1.96
N THR A 196 7.22 4.62 -2.11
CA THR A 196 8.12 4.84 -0.98
C THR A 196 7.70 6.05 -0.14
N LEU A 197 7.49 7.20 -0.78
CA LEU A 197 7.14 8.44 -0.08
C LEU A 197 5.81 8.30 0.66
N THR A 198 4.80 7.76 -0.01
CA THR A 198 3.48 7.55 0.58
C THR A 198 3.54 6.58 1.77
N PHE A 199 4.29 5.48 1.65
CA PHE A 199 4.48 4.53 2.75
C PHE A 199 5.22 5.16 3.94
N GLN A 200 6.28 5.93 3.69
CA GLN A 200 7.01 6.64 4.75
C GLN A 200 6.09 7.59 5.52
N GLN A 201 5.22 8.31 4.83
CA GLN A 201 4.25 9.19 5.47
C GLN A 201 3.15 8.44 6.24
N ALA A 202 2.84 7.20 5.87
CA ALA A 202 1.87 6.38 6.61
C ALA A 202 2.42 5.90 7.95
N THR A 203 3.71 5.53 8.02
CA THR A 203 4.35 5.06 9.26
C THR A 203 4.95 6.19 10.09
N SER A 204 5.34 7.28 9.45
CA SER A 204 5.88 8.49 10.05
C SER A 204 5.09 9.70 9.50
N PRO A 205 3.92 10.00 10.08
CA PRO A 205 3.07 11.07 9.59
C PRO A 205 3.81 12.40 9.70
N PRO A 206 3.45 13.42 8.90
CA PRO A 206 4.06 14.72 9.04
C PRO A 206 3.82 15.26 10.46
N GLY A 207 4.86 15.83 11.07
CA GLY A 207 4.88 16.21 12.49
C GLY A 207 5.18 15.06 13.46
N GLY A 208 5.26 13.81 12.99
CA GLY A 208 5.51 12.64 13.82
C GLY A 208 4.31 12.22 14.65
N VAL A 209 4.57 11.43 15.69
CA VAL A 209 3.57 10.96 16.64
C VAL A 209 3.85 11.49 18.03
N TRP A 210 2.82 11.58 18.85
CA TRP A 210 2.97 11.97 20.25
C TRP A 210 3.73 10.92 21.04
N SER A 211 4.70 11.39 21.84
CA SER A 211 5.49 10.55 22.75
C SER A 211 4.87 10.46 24.15
N GLN A 212 3.80 11.19 24.47
CA GLN A 212 3.16 11.11 25.77
C GLN A 212 1.66 11.32 25.63
N SER A 213 0.91 10.64 26.50
CA SER A 213 -0.52 10.85 26.63
C SER A 213 -0.79 12.07 27.50
N GLY A 214 -1.73 12.93 27.12
CA GLY A 214 -2.03 14.11 27.92
C GLY A 214 -3.21 14.93 27.42
N ASN A 215 -3.56 15.96 28.18
CA ASN A 215 -4.47 17.01 27.74
C ASN A 215 -3.61 18.16 27.25
N VAL A 216 -3.67 18.45 25.95
CA VAL A 216 -2.97 19.62 25.39
C VAL A 216 -3.98 20.73 25.18
N THR A 217 -3.64 21.90 25.70
CA THR A 217 -4.37 23.14 25.44
C THR A 217 -3.77 23.82 24.22
N PHE A 218 -4.53 23.88 23.14
CA PHE A 218 -4.15 24.68 21.99
C PHE A 218 -4.62 26.13 22.16
N TYR A 219 -4.08 27.05 21.34
CA TYR A 219 -4.38 28.48 21.35
C TYR A 219 -5.89 28.81 21.32
N THR A 220 -6.74 27.86 20.91
CA THR A 220 -8.20 27.97 20.80
C THR A 220 -8.99 27.54 22.05
N SER A 221 -8.33 27.42 23.22
CA SER A 221 -8.95 27.09 24.53
C SER A 221 -9.77 25.79 24.56
N HIS A 222 -9.52 24.86 23.63
CA HIS A 222 -10.06 23.51 23.68
C HIS A 222 -9.01 22.53 24.23
N ASN A 223 -9.40 21.76 25.25
CA ASN A 223 -8.60 20.64 25.74
C ASN A 223 -8.82 19.45 24.79
N ILE A 224 -7.76 19.05 24.09
CA ILE A 224 -7.77 17.85 23.26
C ILE A 224 -7.08 16.74 24.05
N LYS A 225 -7.75 15.60 24.18
CA LYS A 225 -7.15 14.37 24.70
C LYS A 225 -6.27 13.78 23.61
N ILE A 226 -5.00 13.58 23.94
CA ILE A 226 -4.01 13.07 23.01
C ILE A 226 -3.49 11.74 23.51
N ASP A 227 -3.67 10.70 22.72
CA ASP A 227 -3.06 9.41 22.97
C ASP A 227 -1.65 9.38 22.36
N VAL A 228 -0.69 8.85 23.12
CA VAL A 228 0.64 8.54 22.60
C VAL A 228 0.55 7.62 21.39
N GLY A 229 1.50 7.73 20.45
CA GLY A 229 1.50 6.99 19.19
C GLY A 229 0.56 7.55 18.12
N THR A 230 -0.34 8.46 18.45
CA THR A 230 -1.19 9.14 17.46
C THR A 230 -0.43 10.26 16.74
N SER A 231 -0.79 10.51 15.47
CA SER A 231 -0.22 11.62 14.67
C SER A 231 -0.40 12.98 15.34
N VAL A 232 0.70 13.75 15.40
CA VAL A 232 0.70 15.12 15.92
C VAL A 232 -0.25 16.01 15.11
N ILE A 233 -0.10 16.05 13.79
CA ILE A 233 -0.97 16.85 12.93
C ILE A 233 -2.42 16.36 13.00
N GLY A 234 -2.64 15.04 13.03
CA GLY A 234 -3.98 14.46 13.15
C GLY A 234 -4.73 14.85 14.43
N SER A 235 -4.00 15.15 15.51
CA SER A 235 -4.59 15.63 16.77
C SER A 235 -4.92 17.11 16.77
N ILE A 236 -4.29 17.92 15.90
CA ILE A 236 -4.44 19.37 15.84
C ILE A 236 -5.51 19.76 14.84
N ASP A 237 -5.37 19.27 13.60
CA ASP A 237 -6.31 19.51 12.51
C ASP A 237 -6.75 18.17 11.90
N LEU A 238 -7.87 17.69 12.41
CA LEU A 238 -8.44 16.40 12.06
C LEU A 238 -8.87 16.36 10.58
N LEU A 239 -9.35 17.48 10.03
CA LEU A 239 -9.93 17.53 8.68
C LEU A 239 -8.83 17.58 7.61
N ASP A 240 -7.80 18.41 7.81
CA ASP A 240 -6.68 18.50 6.88
C ASP A 240 -5.86 17.21 6.87
N TYR A 241 -5.66 16.61 8.05
CA TYR A 241 -5.02 15.31 8.16
C TYR A 241 -5.82 14.20 7.46
N PHE A 242 -7.15 14.26 7.54
CA PHE A 242 -8.02 13.31 6.83
C PHE A 242 -7.88 13.41 5.31
N TYR A 243 -7.87 14.63 4.75
CA TYR A 243 -7.62 14.82 3.31
C TYR A 243 -6.23 14.37 2.91
N PHE A 244 -5.21 14.67 3.72
CA PHE A 244 -3.86 14.19 3.52
C PHE A 244 -3.81 12.66 3.39
N ILE A 245 -4.41 11.91 4.32
CA ILE A 245 -4.47 10.45 4.26
C ILE A 245 -5.17 9.98 2.98
N ILE A 246 -6.31 10.57 2.61
CA ILE A 246 -7.03 10.19 1.38
C ILE A 246 -6.13 10.31 0.15
N PHE A 247 -5.50 11.47 -0.06
CA PHE A 247 -4.65 11.68 -1.23
C PHE A 247 -3.44 10.75 -1.21
N ASN A 248 -2.89 10.49 -0.03
CA ASN A 248 -1.78 9.58 0.16
C ASN A 248 -2.15 8.13 -0.24
N VAL A 249 -3.30 7.63 0.24
CA VAL A 249 -3.85 6.32 -0.13
C VAL A 249 -4.11 6.22 -1.64
N ILE A 250 -4.74 7.23 -2.24
CA ILE A 250 -5.01 7.24 -3.69
C ILE A 250 -3.71 7.17 -4.48
N SER A 251 -2.71 7.95 -4.08
CA SER A 251 -1.40 8.00 -4.72
C SER A 251 -0.64 6.67 -4.59
N PHE A 252 -0.67 6.05 -3.41
CA PHE A 252 -0.07 4.75 -3.15
C PHE A 252 -0.72 3.66 -4.00
N ILE A 253 -2.06 3.55 -3.97
CA ILE A 253 -2.80 2.53 -4.73
C ILE A 253 -2.60 2.72 -6.24
N ALA A 254 -2.66 3.96 -6.75
CA ALA A 254 -2.40 4.24 -8.15
C ALA A 254 -0.98 3.79 -8.57
N SER A 255 0.02 4.03 -7.73
CA SER A 255 1.41 3.68 -8.02
C SER A 255 1.68 2.18 -7.95
N VAL A 256 1.03 1.47 -7.03
CA VAL A 256 1.03 0.00 -6.98
C VAL A 256 0.39 -0.59 -8.24
N ILE A 257 -0.74 -0.02 -8.70
CA ILE A 257 -1.41 -0.45 -9.94
C ILE A 257 -0.52 -0.20 -11.16
N VAL A 258 0.11 0.97 -11.27
CA VAL A 258 1.06 1.27 -12.36
C VAL A 258 2.22 0.30 -12.36
N SER A 259 2.82 0.03 -11.19
CA SER A 259 3.90 -0.94 -11.03
C SER A 259 3.47 -2.34 -11.47
N PHE A 260 2.29 -2.77 -11.04
CA PHE A 260 1.68 -4.03 -11.48
C PHE A 260 1.51 -4.10 -13.00
N LEU A 261 0.88 -3.09 -13.61
CA LEU A 261 0.60 -3.09 -15.05
C LEU A 261 1.86 -3.12 -15.91
N LEU A 262 2.90 -2.38 -15.49
CA LEU A 262 4.19 -2.32 -16.20
C LEU A 262 5.00 -3.61 -16.09
N ILE A 263 4.84 -4.36 -14.99
CA ILE A 263 5.53 -5.64 -14.81
C ILE A 263 4.76 -6.78 -15.47
N SER A 264 3.43 -6.78 -15.39
CA SER A 264 2.56 -7.79 -16.01
C SER A 264 2.65 -7.82 -17.54
N GLY A 265 3.21 -6.78 -18.17
CA GLY A 265 3.36 -6.67 -19.62
C GLY A 265 2.02 -6.45 -20.34
N PHE A 266 0.96 -6.14 -19.58
CA PHE A 266 -0.39 -5.90 -20.09
C PHE A 266 -0.43 -4.73 -21.08
N LEU A 267 0.41 -3.72 -20.86
CA LEU A 267 0.54 -2.58 -21.76
C LEU A 267 1.28 -2.92 -23.07
N VAL A 268 2.12 -3.96 -23.07
CA VAL A 268 3.06 -4.28 -24.17
C VAL A 268 2.51 -5.38 -25.10
N LYS A 269 1.77 -6.35 -24.55
CA LYS A 269 1.36 -7.55 -25.31
C LYS A 269 0.16 -7.37 -26.25
N ASN A 270 -0.45 -6.19 -26.32
CA ASN A 270 -1.65 -5.99 -27.14
C ASN A 270 -1.39 -5.86 -28.67
N LYS A 271 -0.21 -6.28 -29.15
CA LYS A 271 0.18 -6.28 -30.57
C LYS A 271 0.34 -7.67 -31.22
N ILE A 272 0.19 -8.80 -30.52
CA ILE A 272 0.56 -10.12 -31.13
C ILE A 272 -0.64 -10.89 -31.74
N SER A 273 -1.90 -10.44 -31.64
CA SER A 273 -3.04 -11.18 -32.23
C SER A 273 -3.56 -10.67 -33.59
N VAL A 274 -2.84 -9.77 -34.27
CA VAL A 274 -3.23 -9.29 -35.60
C VAL A 274 -2.03 -9.36 -36.54
N GLY A 275 -1.83 -10.52 -37.17
CA GLY A 275 -0.85 -10.67 -38.23
C GLY A 275 -0.29 -12.09 -38.34
N LEU A 276 -1.13 -13.07 -38.66
CA LEU A 276 -0.76 -14.32 -39.34
C LEU A 276 -2.06 -14.98 -39.85
N ARG A 277 -2.67 -14.32 -40.83
CA ARG A 277 -3.50 -14.95 -41.87
C ARG A 277 -3.19 -14.21 -43.15
N GLN A 278 -2.21 -14.72 -43.88
CA GLN A 278 -2.13 -14.78 -45.34
C GLN A 278 -1.22 -15.94 -45.67
#